data_AF-V4RA34-F1
#
_entry.id   AF-V4RA34-F1
#
_cell.length_a   1.000
_cell.length_b   1.000
_cell.length_c   1.000
_cell.angle_alpha   90.00
_cell.angle_beta   90.00
_cell.angle_gamma   90.00
#
_symmetry.space_group_name_H-M   'P 1'
#
loop_
_entity.id
_entity.type
_entity.pdbx_description
1 polymer ?
#
loop_
_entity_poly.entity_id
_entity_poly.type
_entity_poly.pdbx_seq_one_letter_code
_entity_poly.pdbx_strand_id
1 'polypeptide(L)'
;MSQLAQETLLTLLSQVRSGESISPNDVAKAMSAENWQRELPKVRAVILSLVREGRIEVVRKGKPVDLEGLKGIYRIRLVPQA
;
A
#
# COMPACT_ATOMS: atom_id res chain seq x y z
N MET A 1 -5.67 11.14 11.97
CA MET A 1 -6.58 10.75 10.86
C MET A 1 -5.97 9.74 9.87
N SER A 2 -4.70 9.35 9.96
CA SER A 2 -4.07 8.35 9.06
C SER A 2 -4.33 6.89 9.44
N GLN A 3 -4.90 6.64 10.62
CA GLN A 3 -5.03 5.31 11.20
C GLN A 3 -5.93 4.37 10.36
N LEU A 4 -7.03 4.87 9.81
CA LEU A 4 -7.95 4.08 8.98
C LEU A 4 -7.27 3.54 7.71
N ALA A 5 -6.43 4.35 7.07
CA ALA A 5 -5.70 3.94 5.87
C ALA A 5 -4.67 2.86 6.17
N GLN A 6 -3.98 2.96 7.31
CA GLN A 6 -3.02 1.97 7.77
C GLN A 6 -3.68 0.64 8.11
N GLU A 7 -4.76 0.67 8.90
CA GLU A 7 -5.50 -0.53 9.27
C GLU A 7 -6.06 -1.22 8.02
N THR A 8 -6.71 -0.47 7.14
CA THR A 8 -7.26 -1.01 5.88
C THR A 8 -6.17 -1.64 5.01
N LEU A 9 -5.02 -0.97 4.86
CA LEU A 9 -3.89 -1.49 4.09
C LEU A 9 -3.38 -2.81 4.67
N LEU A 10 -3.15 -2.87 5.98
CA LEU A 10 -2.65 -4.09 6.64
C LEU A 10 -3.68 -5.22 6.61
N THR A 11 -4.97 -4.93 6.78
CA THR A 11 -6.04 -5.91 6.65
C THR A 11 -6.08 -6.50 5.25
N LEU A 12 -6.06 -5.68 4.20
CA LEU A 12 -6.03 -6.18 2.82
C LEU A 12 -4.76 -7.01 2.54
N LEU A 13 -3.60 -6.56 3.05
CA LEU A 13 -2.35 -7.31 2.94
C LEU A 13 -2.37 -8.65 3.69
N SER A 14 -3.10 -8.76 4.80
CA SER A 14 -3.28 -10.02 5.53
C SER A 14 -4.23 -11.01 4.85
N GLN A 15 -5.09 -10.53 3.95
CA GLN A 15 -6.05 -11.37 3.23
C GLN A 15 -5.47 -11.95 1.93
N VAL A 16 -4.42 -11.33 1.38
CA VAL A 16 -3.72 -11.86 0.21
C VAL A 16 -2.74 -12.96 0.60
N ARG A 17 -2.42 -13.86 -0.35
CA ARG A 17 -1.46 -14.92 -0.07
C ARG A 17 -0.07 -14.34 0.19
N SER A 18 0.76 -15.08 0.94
CA SER A 18 2.15 -14.68 1.15
C SER A 18 2.85 -14.44 -0.19
N GLY A 19 3.44 -13.25 -0.37
CA GLY A 19 4.10 -12.83 -1.60
C GLY A 19 3.20 -12.19 -2.67
N GLU A 20 1.87 -12.23 -2.50
CA GLU A 20 0.96 -11.45 -3.33
C GLU A 20 1.02 -9.96 -2.99
N SER A 21 0.55 -9.16 -3.94
CA SER A 21 0.62 -7.71 -3.84
C SER A 21 -0.73 -7.08 -4.18
N ILE A 22 -1.05 -5.96 -3.54
CA ILE A 22 -2.27 -5.17 -3.78
C ILE A 22 -1.93 -3.83 -4.41
N SER A 23 -2.94 -3.14 -4.97
CA SER A 23 -2.75 -1.77 -5.47
C SER A 23 -3.16 -0.74 -4.42
N PRO A 24 -2.57 0.48 -4.42
CA PRO A 24 -3.01 1.57 -3.56
C PRO A 24 -4.49 1.96 -3.82
N ASN A 25 -4.99 1.70 -5.03
CA ASN A 25 -6.40 1.97 -5.37
C ASN A 25 -7.34 1.02 -4.62
N ASP A 26 -6.95 -0.23 -4.40
CA ASP A 26 -7.78 -1.21 -3.68
C ASP A 26 -7.98 -0.77 -2.23
N VAL A 27 -6.91 -0.26 -1.60
CA VAL A 27 -6.96 0.32 -0.26
C VAL A 27 -7.85 1.56 -0.23
N ALA A 28 -7.67 2.47 -1.18
CA ALA A 28 -8.48 3.69 -1.25
C ALA A 28 -9.97 3.40 -1.50
N LYS A 29 -10.30 2.40 -2.33
CA LYS A 29 -11.66 1.94 -2.58
C LYS A 29 -12.28 1.27 -1.36
N ALA A 30 -11.50 0.51 -0.59
CA ALA A 30 -11.95 -0.09 0.66
C ALA A 30 -12.28 0.97 1.72
N MET A 31 -11.57 2.11 1.72
CA MET A 31 -11.88 3.25 2.59
C MET A 31 -13.09 4.06 2.12
N SER A 32 -13.14 4.38 0.82
CA SER A 32 -14.24 5.15 0.24
C SER A 32 -14.40 4.79 -1.24
N ALA A 33 -15.38 3.96 -1.55
CA ALA A 33 -15.62 3.52 -2.94
C ALA A 33 -15.96 4.68 -3.88
N GLU A 34 -16.67 5.71 -3.39
CA GLU A 34 -17.09 6.86 -4.20
C GLU A 34 -16.02 7.95 -4.31
N ASN A 35 -15.24 8.19 -3.25
CA ASN A 35 -14.25 9.27 -3.19
C ASN A 35 -12.79 8.77 -3.10
N TRP A 36 -12.52 7.54 -3.52
CA TRP A 36 -11.20 6.89 -3.40
C TRP A 36 -10.03 7.74 -3.92
N GLN A 37 -10.26 8.53 -4.97
CA GLN A 37 -9.24 9.42 -5.55
C GLN A 37 -8.72 10.45 -4.54
N ARG A 38 -9.60 10.95 -3.65
CA ARG A 38 -9.25 11.90 -2.57
C ARG A 38 -8.51 11.22 -1.42
N GLU A 39 -8.69 9.90 -1.26
CA GLU A 39 -8.01 9.11 -0.24
C GLU A 39 -6.60 8.65 -0.68
N LEU A 40 -6.31 8.62 -1.99
CA LEU A 40 -5.00 8.21 -2.52
C LEU A 40 -3.80 8.94 -1.89
N PRO A 41 -3.80 10.27 -1.69
CA PRO A 41 -2.68 10.95 -1.05
C PRO A 41 -2.45 10.47 0.39
N LYS A 42 -3.54 10.17 1.13
CA LYS A 42 -3.46 9.66 2.51
C LYS A 42 -2.93 8.24 2.53
N VAL A 43 -3.44 7.38 1.64
CA VAL A 43 -2.95 6.00 1.46
C VAL A 43 -1.46 6.01 1.09
N ARG A 44 -1.04 6.88 0.18
CA ARG A 44 0.37 7.03 -0.21
C ARG A 44 1.26 7.43 0.96
N ALA A 45 0.83 8.38 1.79
CA ALA A 45 1.58 8.80 2.98
C ALA A 45 1.79 7.65 3.97
N VAL A 46 0.75 6.84 4.18
CA VAL A 46 0.82 5.64 5.04
C VAL A 46 1.75 4.58 4.47
N ILE A 47 1.65 4.29 3.16
CA ILE A 47 2.55 3.32 2.52
C ILE A 47 4.00 3.78 2.68
N LEU A 48 4.28 5.07 2.49
CA LEU A 48 5.63 5.62 2.66
C LEU A 48 6.15 5.41 4.10
N SER A 49 5.32 5.64 5.12
CA SER A 49 5.69 5.37 6.52
C SER A 49 6.03 3.90 6.73
N LEU A 50 5.17 3.00 6.28
CA LEU A 50 5.35 1.56 6.49
C LEU A 50 6.53 0.97 5.69
N VAL A 51 6.84 1.54 4.52
CA VAL A 51 8.05 1.20 3.75
C VAL A 51 9.29 1.64 4.53
N ARG A 52 9.29 2.85 5.11
CA ARG A 52 10.39 3.35 5.95
C ARG A 52 10.56 2.52 7.23
N GLU A 53 9.47 1.97 7.77
CA GLU A 53 9.48 1.03 8.89
C GLU A 53 9.92 -0.39 8.50
N GLY A 54 10.08 -0.70 7.21
CA GLY A 54 10.45 -2.03 6.73
C GLY A 54 9.36 -3.09 6.88
N ARG A 55 8.09 -2.67 7.06
CA ARG A 55 6.95 -3.60 7.24
C ARG A 55 6.36 -4.07 5.90
N ILE A 56 6.42 -3.20 4.90
CA ILE A 56 5.91 -3.46 3.55
C ILE A 56 6.95 -3.02 2.52
N GLU A 57 6.86 -3.56 1.32
CA GLU A 57 7.66 -3.13 0.19
C GLU A 57 6.77 -2.79 -1.01
N VAL A 58 7.20 -1.76 -1.75
CA VAL A 58 6.57 -1.38 -3.01
C VAL A 58 7.30 -2.07 -4.14
N VAL A 59 6.56 -2.76 -5.00
CA VAL A 59 7.10 -3.50 -6.13
C VAL A 59 6.57 -2.97 -7.45
N ARG A 60 7.45 -2.92 -8.44
CA ARG A 60 7.12 -2.61 -9.83
C ARG A 60 7.75 -3.65 -10.73
N LYS A 61 6.94 -4.29 -11.58
CA LYS A 61 7.37 -5.42 -12.43
C LYS A 61 8.11 -6.51 -11.63
N GLY A 62 7.63 -6.79 -10.41
CA GLY A 62 8.21 -7.80 -9.51
C GLY A 62 9.48 -7.38 -8.76
N LYS A 63 10.01 -6.17 -8.98
CA LYS A 63 11.20 -5.66 -8.31
C LYS A 63 10.83 -4.65 -7.23
N PRO A 64 11.44 -4.70 -6.03
CA PRO A 64 11.30 -3.65 -5.03
C PRO A 64 11.79 -2.31 -5.59
N VAL A 65 11.02 -1.25 -5.36
CA VAL A 65 11.33 0.11 -5.79
C VAL A 65 10.99 1.09 -4.67
N ASP A 66 11.70 2.20 -4.63
CA ASP A 66 11.35 3.29 -3.73
C ASP A 66 10.05 3.98 -4.19
N LEU A 67 9.21 4.32 -3.23
CA LEU A 67 7.96 5.06 -3.45
C LEU A 67 8.20 6.56 -3.58
N GLU A 68 9.32 7.08 -3.07
CA GLU A 68 9.65 8.49 -3.12
C GLU A 68 9.81 8.95 -4.58
N GLY A 69 9.04 9.97 -4.98
CA GLY A 69 9.00 10.43 -6.38
C GLY A 69 8.33 9.48 -7.39
N LEU A 70 7.94 8.26 -6.98
CA LEU A 70 7.37 7.27 -7.89
C LEU A 70 5.97 7.69 -8.38
N LYS A 71 5.79 7.72 -9.71
CA LYS A 71 4.52 8.03 -10.37
C LYS A 71 4.03 6.83 -11.17
N GLY A 72 2.72 6.66 -11.26
CA GLY A 72 2.09 5.60 -12.04
C GLY A 72 1.82 4.33 -11.25
N ILE A 73 1.77 3.20 -11.96
CA ILE A 73 1.33 1.91 -11.41
C ILE A 73 2.45 1.25 -10.62
N TYR A 74 2.17 0.97 -9.36
CA TYR A 74 2.97 0.15 -8.45
C TYR A 74 2.07 -0.74 -7.62
N ARG A 75 2.64 -1.80 -7.05
CA ARG A 75 1.95 -2.69 -6.13
C ARG A 75 2.66 -2.71 -4.79
N ILE A 76 1.96 -3.12 -3.75
CA ILE A 76 2.44 -3.16 -2.37
C ILE A 76 2.32 -4.59 -1.88
N ARG A 77 3.34 -5.12 -1.24
CA ARG A 77 3.29 -6.43 -0.58
C ARG A 77 3.92 -6.37 0.81
N LEU A 78 3.62 -7.36 1.64
CA LEU A 78 4.31 -7.54 2.91
C LEU A 78 5.78 -7.87 2.64
N VAL A 79 6.68 -7.32 3.46
CA VAL A 79 8.07 -7.78 3.47
C VAL A 79 8.05 -9.22 3.98
N PRO A 80 8.64 -10.19 3.25
CA PRO A 80 8.83 -11.54 3.76
C PRO A 80 9.67 -11.44 5.03
N GLN A 81 9.08 -11.74 6.19
CA GLN A 81 9.88 -11.97 7.39
C GLN A 81 10.60 -13.30 7.17
N ALA A 82 11.93 -13.23 7.05
CA ALA A 82 12.81 -14.39 6.95
C ALA A 82 12.85 -15.18 8.25
#